data_AF-A0A2J8B8D5-F1
#
_entry.id   AF-A0A2J8B8D5-F1
#
_cell.length_a   1.000
_cell.length_b   1.000
_cell.length_c   1.000
_cell.angle_alpha   90.00
_cell.angle_beta   90.00
_cell.angle_gamma   90.00
#
_symmetry.space_group_name_H-M   'P 1'
#
loop_
_entity.id
_entity.type
_entity.pdbx_description
1 polymer ?
#
loop_
_entity_poly.entity_id
_entity_poly.type
_entity_poly.pdbx_seq_one_letter_code
_entity_poly.pdbx_strand_id
1 'polypeptide(L)'
;MSFCREKSNLERWAENEVAIACRREKPDRKDGEWDYGCACYESALKAFSSLCEDGHSGFSIGLTKAILNRLINNKPLLPIENTDDVWIDISDMSGLKGEERNYQCKRMSSLFKCVYADGTIKYRDVDRYHGVNINNLNEPYHSEMIATVMDELYPITMPYMPADRAFKIYTEDFLVDPAKGDYDTVGILYTITPSMEKVAINRYFKEAPNGLAEIDETEYKERKEAAKARMVATNGSK
;
A
#
# COMPACT_ATOMS: atom_id res chain seq x y z
N MET A 1 4.89 24.49 -41.23
CA MET A 1 4.97 25.79 -40.52
C MET A 1 4.57 25.52 -39.08
N SER A 2 5.54 25.50 -38.16
CA SER A 2 5.23 25.39 -36.73
C SER A 2 4.67 26.74 -36.29
N PHE A 3 3.37 26.80 -36.01
CA PHE A 3 2.78 27.97 -35.39
C PHE A 3 3.26 27.93 -33.93
N CYS A 4 4.22 28.78 -33.56
CA CYS A 4 4.64 28.90 -32.16
C CYS A 4 3.45 29.41 -31.37
N ARG A 5 2.75 28.49 -30.70
CA ARG A 5 1.69 28.82 -29.75
C ARG A 5 2.27 29.72 -28.66
N GLU A 6 1.58 30.81 -28.37
CA GLU A 6 1.97 31.64 -27.24
C GLU A 6 1.69 30.90 -25.92
N LYS A 7 2.71 30.80 -25.07
CA LYS A 7 2.57 30.19 -23.74
C LYS A 7 1.59 30.98 -22.88
N SER A 8 0.67 30.28 -22.23
CA SER A 8 -0.24 30.83 -21.24
C SER A 8 0.52 31.33 -20.01
N ASN A 9 -0.14 32.20 -19.22
CA ASN A 9 0.40 32.63 -17.92
C ASN A 9 0.64 31.45 -16.97
N LEU A 10 -0.17 30.40 -17.07
CA LEU A 10 -0.05 29.20 -16.25
C LEU A 10 1.22 28.40 -16.58
N GLU A 11 1.54 28.24 -17.86
CA GLU A 11 2.78 27.59 -18.31
C GLU A 11 4.02 28.37 -17.86
N ARG A 12 4.01 29.70 -18.04
CA ARG A 12 5.12 30.58 -17.59
C ARG A 12 5.32 30.52 -16.08
N TRP A 13 4.22 30.46 -15.31
CA TRP A 13 4.28 30.29 -13.86
C TRP A 13 4.90 28.94 -13.48
N ALA A 14 4.46 27.84 -14.09
CA ALA A 14 4.99 26.50 -13.81
C ALA A 14 6.49 26.38 -14.13
N GLU A 15 6.92 26.98 -15.25
CA GLU A 15 8.35 27.07 -15.63
C GLU A 15 9.18 27.79 -14.56
N ASN A 16 8.67 28.91 -14.03
CA ASN A 16 9.34 29.66 -12.99
C ASN A 16 9.41 28.90 -11.66
N GLU A 17 8.34 28.22 -11.25
CA GLU A 17 8.34 27.39 -10.03
C GLU A 17 9.38 26.27 -10.11
N VAL A 18 9.45 25.57 -11.25
CA VAL A 18 10.46 24.53 -11.47
C VAL A 18 11.87 25.10 -11.50
N ALA A 19 12.08 26.27 -12.12
CA ALA A 19 13.39 26.93 -12.10
C ALA A 19 13.83 27.36 -10.68
N ILE A 20 12.88 27.76 -9.82
CA ILE A 20 13.17 28.06 -8.41
C ILE A 20 13.54 26.76 -7.67
N ALA A 21 12.76 25.69 -7.85
CA ALA A 21 12.99 24.40 -7.20
C ALA A 21 14.35 23.79 -7.59
N CYS A 22 14.68 23.74 -8.87
CA CYS A 22 15.96 23.22 -9.36
C CYS A 22 17.17 24.01 -8.82
N ARG A 23 17.07 25.35 -8.78
CA ARG A 23 18.14 26.20 -8.19
C ARG A 23 18.35 25.94 -6.70
N ARG A 24 17.30 25.58 -5.98
CA ARG A 24 17.39 25.26 -4.54
C ARG A 24 17.92 23.85 -4.31
N GLU A 25 17.49 22.89 -5.11
CA GLU A 25 17.93 21.49 -5.05
C GLU A 25 19.44 21.39 -5.29
N LYS A 26 19.94 22.08 -6.33
CA LYS A 26 21.37 22.09 -6.68
C LYS A 26 21.82 23.47 -7.19
N PRO A 27 22.26 24.38 -6.29
CA PRO A 27 22.64 25.75 -6.65
C PRO A 27 23.80 25.85 -7.64
N ASP A 28 24.77 24.95 -7.55
CA ASP A 28 25.98 24.94 -8.39
C ASP A 28 25.85 24.05 -9.63
N ARG A 29 24.63 23.65 -10.00
CA ARG A 29 24.38 22.77 -11.14
C ARG A 29 24.90 23.42 -12.41
N LYS A 30 25.81 22.73 -13.10
CA LYS A 30 26.29 23.16 -14.42
C LYS A 30 25.25 22.82 -15.49
N ASP A 31 25.24 23.60 -16.57
CA ASP A 31 24.38 23.31 -17.70
C ASP A 31 24.67 21.92 -18.27
N GLY A 32 23.62 21.11 -18.46
CA GLY A 32 23.73 19.71 -18.87
C GLY A 32 24.12 18.70 -17.78
N GLU A 33 24.39 19.13 -16.54
CA GLU A 33 24.67 18.22 -15.43
C GLU A 33 23.40 17.50 -14.97
N TRP A 34 23.45 16.17 -14.85
CA TRP A 34 22.34 15.38 -14.34
C TRP A 34 22.20 15.54 -12.83
N ASP A 35 20.96 15.72 -12.39
CA ASP A 35 20.59 15.77 -10.98
C ASP A 35 19.21 15.13 -10.83
N TYR A 36 19.06 14.21 -9.88
CA TYR A 36 17.84 13.42 -9.74
C TYR A 36 16.63 14.30 -9.39
N GLY A 37 16.79 15.20 -8.41
CA GLY A 37 15.71 16.10 -7.98
C GLY A 37 15.30 17.06 -9.09
N CYS A 38 16.26 17.70 -9.76
CA CYS A 38 15.99 18.55 -10.92
C CYS A 38 15.32 17.77 -12.06
N ALA A 39 15.78 16.56 -12.37
CA ALA A 39 15.21 15.72 -13.42
C ALA A 39 13.75 15.35 -13.13
N CYS A 40 13.39 15.13 -11.85
CA CYS A 40 12.00 14.91 -11.45
C CYS A 40 11.14 16.17 -11.67
N TYR A 41 11.61 17.36 -11.27
CA TYR A 41 10.88 18.62 -11.50
C TYR A 41 10.71 18.92 -13.00
N GLU A 42 11.76 18.74 -13.79
CA GLU A 42 11.75 18.94 -15.24
C GLU A 42 10.81 17.94 -15.94
N SER A 43 10.79 16.68 -15.49
CA SER A 43 9.86 15.67 -16.01
C SER A 43 8.40 16.02 -15.67
N ALA A 44 8.14 16.52 -14.47
CA ALA A 44 6.82 16.99 -14.08
C ALA A 44 6.37 18.20 -14.92
N LEU A 45 7.27 19.14 -15.19
CA LEU A 45 7.00 20.27 -16.09
C LEU A 45 6.67 19.81 -17.49
N LYS A 46 7.44 18.85 -18.04
CA LYS A 46 7.18 18.29 -19.37
C LYS A 46 5.78 17.66 -19.47
N ALA A 47 5.39 16.87 -18.46
CA ALA A 47 4.05 16.30 -18.40
C ALA A 47 2.97 17.40 -18.31
N PHE A 48 3.19 18.43 -17.49
CA PHE A 48 2.26 19.56 -17.36
C PHE A 48 2.10 20.34 -18.67
N SER A 49 3.20 20.67 -19.35
CA SER A 49 3.18 21.38 -20.64
C SER A 49 2.45 20.59 -21.71
N SER A 50 2.63 19.26 -21.77
CA SER A 50 1.86 18.39 -22.68
C SER A 50 0.35 18.53 -22.45
N LEU A 51 -0.10 18.55 -21.19
CA LEU A 51 -1.52 18.74 -20.88
C LEU A 51 -2.01 20.14 -21.30
N CYS A 52 -1.19 21.17 -21.07
CA CYS A 52 -1.52 22.52 -21.52
C CYS A 52 -1.58 22.60 -23.05
N GLU A 53 -0.68 21.94 -23.78
CA GLU A 53 -0.64 21.86 -25.25
C GLU A 53 -1.93 21.25 -25.82
N ASP A 54 -2.42 20.18 -25.18
CA ASP A 54 -3.70 19.52 -25.50
C ASP A 54 -4.94 20.36 -25.14
N GLY A 55 -4.76 21.56 -24.57
CA GLY A 55 -5.84 22.49 -24.24
C GLY A 55 -6.59 22.14 -22.96
N HIS A 56 -6.02 21.32 -22.08
CA HIS A 56 -6.64 20.99 -20.81
C HIS A 56 -6.79 22.23 -19.91
N SER A 57 -8.02 22.44 -19.41
CA SER A 57 -8.29 23.37 -18.32
C SER A 57 -7.78 22.80 -16.99
N GLY A 58 -7.64 23.64 -15.97
CA GLY A 58 -7.24 23.20 -14.62
C GLY A 58 -8.11 22.07 -14.05
N PHE A 59 -9.42 22.06 -14.36
CA PHE A 59 -10.32 20.97 -13.97
C PHE A 59 -9.94 19.65 -14.67
N SER A 60 -9.77 19.68 -15.99
CA SER A 60 -9.43 18.48 -16.75
C SER A 60 -8.01 17.97 -16.46
N ILE A 61 -7.06 18.86 -16.12
CA ILE A 61 -5.74 18.47 -15.58
C ILE A 61 -5.93 17.68 -14.27
N GLY A 62 -6.85 18.12 -13.40
CA GLY A 62 -7.18 17.40 -12.16
C GLY A 62 -7.70 15.98 -12.41
N LEU A 63 -8.59 15.80 -13.39
CA LEU A 63 -9.08 14.48 -13.80
C LEU A 63 -7.96 13.62 -14.38
N THR A 64 -7.16 14.18 -15.30
CA THR A 64 -6.03 13.47 -15.91
C THR A 64 -5.00 13.06 -14.86
N LYS A 65 -4.73 13.90 -13.86
CA LYS A 65 -3.87 13.56 -12.72
C LYS A 65 -4.39 12.35 -11.94
N ALA A 66 -5.71 12.28 -11.68
CA ALA A 66 -6.30 11.12 -10.99
C ALA A 66 -6.13 9.83 -11.79
N ILE A 67 -6.35 9.88 -13.11
CA ILE A 67 -6.15 8.74 -14.03
C ILE A 67 -4.67 8.34 -14.07
N LEU A 68 -3.77 9.30 -14.25
CA LEU A 68 -2.33 9.07 -14.30
C LEU A 68 -1.81 8.43 -13.00
N ASN A 69 -2.28 8.90 -11.84
CA ASN A 69 -1.94 8.31 -10.56
C ASN A 69 -2.36 6.83 -10.47
N ARG A 70 -3.50 6.44 -11.04
CA ARG A 70 -3.89 5.01 -11.10
C ARG A 70 -2.92 4.21 -11.97
N LEU A 71 -2.56 4.73 -13.14
CA LEU A 71 -1.61 4.07 -14.05
C LEU A 71 -0.22 3.91 -13.43
N ILE A 72 0.32 4.95 -12.79
CA ILE A 72 1.61 4.91 -12.07
C ILE A 72 1.59 3.83 -10.98
N ASN A 73 0.46 3.67 -10.30
CA ASN A 73 0.27 2.66 -9.25
C ASN A 73 -0.17 1.29 -9.80
N ASN A 74 -0.08 1.04 -11.12
CA ASN A 74 -0.51 -0.19 -11.77
C ASN A 74 -1.97 -0.60 -11.47
N LYS A 75 -2.85 0.38 -11.27
CA LYS A 75 -4.28 0.17 -11.02
C LYS A 75 -5.09 0.27 -12.31
N PRO A 76 -6.08 -0.61 -12.49
CA PRO A 76 -6.95 -0.59 -13.67
C PRO A 76 -7.84 0.66 -13.69
N LEU A 77 -8.17 1.16 -14.88
CA LEU A 77 -9.07 2.32 -15.04
C LEU A 77 -10.56 1.98 -15.02
N LEU A 78 -10.89 0.68 -15.16
CA LEU A 78 -12.24 0.13 -15.12
C LEU A 78 -12.23 -1.11 -14.24
N PRO A 79 -13.37 -1.49 -13.63
CA PRO A 79 -13.49 -2.72 -12.86
C PRO A 79 -12.94 -3.93 -13.62
N ILE A 80 -12.36 -4.87 -12.88
CA ILE A 80 -11.89 -6.15 -13.39
C ILE A 80 -13.06 -7.12 -13.27
N GLU A 81 -13.52 -7.61 -14.42
CA GLU A 81 -14.50 -8.69 -14.51
C GLU A 81 -13.81 -10.03 -14.30
N ASN A 82 -14.54 -11.02 -13.78
CA ASN A 82 -14.04 -12.39 -13.63
C ASN A 82 -14.24 -13.19 -14.93
N THR A 83 -13.49 -12.86 -15.97
CA THR A 83 -13.47 -13.57 -17.25
C THR A 83 -12.16 -14.34 -17.44
N ASP A 84 -12.17 -15.45 -18.17
CA ASP A 84 -10.99 -16.31 -18.28
C ASP A 84 -9.80 -15.61 -18.96
N ASP A 85 -10.06 -14.64 -19.85
CA ASP A 85 -9.03 -13.90 -20.56
C ASP A 85 -8.23 -12.94 -19.68
N VAL A 86 -8.74 -12.53 -18.50
CA VAL A 86 -8.00 -11.64 -17.59
C VAL A 86 -7.01 -12.35 -16.67
N TRP A 87 -7.03 -13.69 -16.64
CA TRP A 87 -6.23 -14.50 -15.73
C TRP A 87 -5.05 -15.19 -16.45
N ILE A 88 -3.91 -15.30 -15.77
CA ILE A 88 -2.76 -16.14 -16.17
C ILE A 88 -2.62 -17.22 -15.10
N ASP A 89 -2.55 -18.47 -15.50
CA ASP A 89 -2.23 -19.58 -14.59
C ASP A 89 -0.76 -19.48 -14.16
N ILE A 90 -0.52 -19.44 -12.85
CA ILE A 90 0.80 -19.36 -12.25
C ILE A 90 1.01 -20.47 -11.20
N SER A 91 0.23 -21.56 -11.30
CA SER A 91 0.20 -22.63 -10.30
C SER A 91 1.57 -23.31 -10.14
N ASP A 92 2.36 -23.37 -11.23
CA ASP A 92 3.72 -23.90 -11.28
C ASP A 92 4.76 -23.04 -10.54
N MET A 93 4.51 -21.73 -10.39
CA MET A 93 5.44 -20.78 -9.77
C MET A 93 4.99 -20.30 -8.38
N SER A 94 3.70 -20.38 -8.06
CA SER A 94 3.12 -19.72 -6.88
C SER A 94 3.39 -20.42 -5.54
N GLY A 95 3.83 -21.68 -5.54
CA GLY A 95 3.99 -22.47 -4.31
C GLY A 95 2.67 -22.68 -3.58
N LEU A 96 1.68 -23.27 -4.28
CA LEU A 96 0.31 -23.55 -3.83
C LEU A 96 0.21 -23.83 -2.31
N LYS A 97 -0.62 -23.06 -1.60
CA LYS A 97 -0.82 -23.17 -0.15
C LYS A 97 -2.18 -23.80 0.17
N GLY A 98 -2.40 -25.00 -0.36
CA GLY A 98 -3.67 -25.74 -0.26
C GLY A 98 -4.69 -25.40 -1.35
N GLU A 99 -4.35 -24.48 -2.25
CA GLU A 99 -5.11 -24.22 -3.47
C GLU A 99 -4.75 -25.26 -4.55
N GLU A 100 -5.69 -25.61 -5.42
CA GLU A 100 -5.40 -26.45 -6.59
C GLU A 100 -4.82 -25.64 -7.74
N ARG A 101 -5.32 -24.42 -7.91
CA ARG A 101 -4.87 -23.51 -8.97
C ARG A 101 -4.81 -22.08 -8.46
N ASN A 102 -3.75 -21.39 -8.86
CA ASN A 102 -3.55 -19.98 -8.58
C ASN A 102 -3.37 -19.23 -9.90
N TYR A 103 -4.09 -18.13 -10.02
CA TYR A 103 -4.05 -17.27 -11.19
C TYR A 103 -3.67 -15.85 -10.80
N GLN A 104 -2.87 -15.19 -11.63
CA GLN A 104 -2.55 -13.77 -11.52
C GLN A 104 -3.32 -12.96 -12.55
N CYS A 105 -3.84 -11.80 -12.17
CA CYS A 105 -4.55 -10.92 -13.07
C CYS A 105 -3.59 -10.19 -14.03
N LYS A 106 -3.90 -10.21 -15.32
CA LYS A 106 -3.14 -9.50 -16.38
C LYS A 106 -3.23 -7.99 -16.26
N ARG A 107 -4.35 -7.48 -15.73
CA ARG A 107 -4.63 -6.04 -15.63
C ARG A 107 -4.10 -5.41 -14.35
N MET A 108 -3.74 -6.22 -13.35
CA MET A 108 -3.26 -5.79 -12.04
C MET A 108 -2.49 -6.94 -11.39
N SER A 109 -1.16 -6.87 -11.41
CA SER A 109 -0.29 -7.97 -10.97
C SER A 109 -0.43 -8.32 -9.50
N SER A 110 -0.91 -7.40 -8.66
CA SER A 110 -1.15 -7.66 -7.25
C SER A 110 -2.43 -8.45 -6.96
N LEU A 111 -3.34 -8.60 -7.94
CA LEU A 111 -4.58 -9.34 -7.80
C LEU A 111 -4.41 -10.80 -8.23
N PHE A 112 -4.78 -11.69 -7.32
CA PHE A 112 -4.74 -13.14 -7.49
C PHE A 112 -6.13 -13.75 -7.33
N LYS A 113 -6.36 -14.84 -8.06
CA LYS A 113 -7.52 -15.73 -7.94
C LYS A 113 -7.03 -17.10 -7.54
N CYS A 114 -7.55 -17.59 -6.43
CA CYS A 114 -7.18 -18.84 -5.78
C CYS A 114 -8.37 -19.80 -5.87
N VAL A 115 -8.16 -20.97 -6.48
CA VAL A 115 -9.18 -22.02 -6.64
C VAL A 115 -8.79 -23.21 -5.76
N TYR A 116 -9.70 -23.60 -4.88
CA TYR A 116 -9.51 -24.70 -3.94
C TYR A 116 -10.17 -25.99 -4.45
N ALA A 117 -9.77 -27.14 -3.88
CA ALA A 117 -10.24 -28.47 -4.29
C ALA A 117 -11.74 -28.69 -4.12
N ASP A 118 -12.36 -27.98 -3.18
CA ASP A 118 -13.81 -27.99 -2.96
C ASP A 118 -14.59 -27.10 -3.95
N GLY A 119 -13.90 -26.45 -4.89
CA GLY A 119 -14.46 -25.50 -5.84
C GLY A 119 -14.60 -24.07 -5.30
N THR A 120 -14.19 -23.81 -4.05
CA THR A 120 -14.17 -22.46 -3.48
C THR A 120 -13.22 -21.57 -4.28
N ILE A 121 -13.62 -20.33 -4.53
CA ILE A 121 -12.78 -19.31 -5.17
C ILE A 121 -12.60 -18.15 -4.19
N LYS A 122 -11.34 -17.77 -3.96
CA LYS A 122 -10.99 -16.55 -3.22
C LYS A 122 -10.16 -15.63 -4.09
N TYR A 123 -10.31 -14.33 -3.86
CA TYR A 123 -9.52 -13.30 -4.52
C TYR A 123 -8.68 -12.58 -3.49
N ARG A 124 -7.41 -12.33 -3.81
CA ARG A 124 -6.45 -11.68 -2.92
C ARG A 124 -5.74 -10.55 -3.66
N ASP A 125 -5.69 -9.37 -3.07
CA ASP A 125 -4.88 -8.25 -3.56
C ASP A 125 -3.79 -7.96 -2.54
N VAL A 126 -2.54 -8.26 -2.88
CA VAL A 126 -1.40 -8.16 -1.96
C VAL A 126 -1.02 -6.72 -1.61
N ASP A 127 -1.46 -5.75 -2.42
CA ASP A 127 -1.21 -4.31 -2.20
C ASP A 127 -2.36 -3.63 -1.45
N ARG A 128 -3.40 -4.38 -1.07
CA ARG A 128 -4.62 -3.82 -0.47
C ARG A 128 -4.47 -3.41 0.98
N TYR A 129 -3.50 -4.00 1.70
CA TYR A 129 -3.33 -3.85 3.15
C TYR A 129 -1.89 -3.49 3.49
N HIS A 130 -1.71 -2.45 4.30
CA HIS A 130 -0.43 -2.14 4.93
C HIS A 130 -0.57 -2.07 6.45
N GLY A 131 0.24 -2.85 7.16
CA GLY A 131 0.40 -2.77 8.60
C GLY A 131 1.19 -1.53 9.01
N VAL A 132 0.85 -0.95 10.16
CA VAL A 132 1.55 0.15 10.80
C VAL A 132 1.61 -0.17 12.30
N ASN A 133 2.80 -0.40 12.82
CA ASN A 133 2.96 -0.59 14.26
C ASN A 133 2.80 0.76 14.96
N ILE A 134 1.95 0.85 15.98
CA ILE A 134 1.74 2.10 16.72
C ILE A 134 3.01 2.62 17.41
N ASN A 135 3.95 1.72 17.71
CA ASN A 135 5.24 2.03 18.31
C ASN A 135 6.30 2.40 17.25
N ASN A 136 6.04 2.12 15.96
CA ASN A 136 6.88 2.54 14.84
C ASN A 136 6.02 2.97 13.64
N LEU A 137 5.58 4.23 13.65
CA LEU A 137 4.64 4.77 12.65
C LEU A 137 5.26 4.99 11.26
N ASN A 138 6.58 4.95 11.15
CA ASN A 138 7.31 5.35 9.93
C ASN A 138 7.61 4.19 8.99
N GLU A 139 7.37 2.95 9.42
CA GLU A 139 7.69 1.73 8.68
C GLU A 139 6.43 0.91 8.42
N PRO A 140 5.69 1.20 7.34
CA PRO A 140 4.62 0.32 6.88
C PRO A 140 5.17 -1.04 6.49
N TYR A 141 4.43 -2.10 6.77
CA TYR A 141 4.87 -3.47 6.48
C TYR A 141 3.73 -4.35 5.94
N HIS A 142 4.08 -5.46 5.29
CA HIS A 142 3.13 -6.48 4.84
C HIS A 142 3.17 -7.67 5.80
N SER A 143 2.01 -8.26 6.08
CA SER A 143 1.87 -9.42 6.96
C SER A 143 0.76 -10.33 6.48
N GLU A 144 1.05 -11.62 6.37
CA GLU A 144 0.07 -12.65 6.01
C GLU A 144 -1.06 -12.76 7.05
N MET A 145 -0.75 -12.53 8.33
CA MET A 145 -1.74 -12.49 9.41
C MET A 145 -2.72 -11.32 9.20
N ILE A 146 -2.21 -10.12 8.89
CA ILE A 146 -3.07 -8.97 8.56
C ILE A 146 -3.91 -9.27 7.33
N ALA A 147 -3.31 -9.80 6.26
CA ALA A 147 -4.03 -10.12 5.03
C ALA A 147 -5.17 -11.12 5.29
N THR A 148 -4.92 -12.18 6.06
CA THR A 148 -5.91 -13.19 6.42
C THR A 148 -7.10 -12.58 7.16
N VAL A 149 -6.84 -11.81 8.22
CA VAL A 149 -7.88 -11.15 9.02
C VAL A 149 -8.68 -10.16 8.17
N MET A 150 -8.01 -9.39 7.32
CA MET A 150 -8.67 -8.35 6.53
C MET A 150 -9.44 -8.92 5.33
N ASP A 151 -8.99 -10.03 4.74
CA ASP A 151 -9.74 -10.72 3.68
C ASP A 151 -11.02 -11.39 4.21
N GLU A 152 -11.04 -11.80 5.48
CA GLU A 152 -12.27 -12.27 6.16
C GLU A 152 -13.27 -11.14 6.36
N LEU A 153 -12.80 -9.95 6.78
CA LEU A 153 -13.66 -8.81 7.10
C LEU A 153 -14.09 -8.01 5.87
N TYR A 154 -13.24 -7.95 4.86
CA TYR A 154 -13.44 -7.16 3.64
C TYR A 154 -13.17 -8.00 2.39
N PRO A 155 -13.86 -9.13 2.17
CA PRO A 155 -13.59 -10.00 1.04
C PRO A 155 -13.71 -9.26 -0.30
N ILE A 156 -12.82 -9.58 -1.24
CA ILE A 156 -12.92 -9.06 -2.61
C ILE A 156 -14.11 -9.73 -3.30
N THR A 157 -14.96 -8.90 -3.92
CA THR A 157 -16.05 -9.34 -4.79
C THR A 157 -15.81 -8.83 -6.21
N MET A 158 -16.36 -9.57 -7.18
CA MET A 158 -16.26 -9.24 -8.60
C MET A 158 -17.58 -8.61 -9.09
N PRO A 159 -17.52 -7.60 -9.99
CA PRO A 159 -16.32 -7.00 -10.55
C PRO A 159 -15.53 -6.19 -9.54
N TYR A 160 -14.20 -6.29 -9.62
CA TYR A 160 -13.31 -5.68 -8.64
C TYR A 160 -12.73 -4.36 -9.14
N MET A 161 -12.97 -3.28 -8.40
CA MET A 161 -12.33 -1.97 -8.63
C MET A 161 -11.46 -1.62 -7.42
N PRO A 162 -10.13 -1.68 -7.52
CA PRO A 162 -9.26 -1.37 -6.40
C PRO A 162 -9.35 0.13 -6.07
N ALA A 163 -9.45 0.42 -4.79
CA ALA A 163 -9.44 1.78 -4.27
C ALA A 163 -8.08 2.45 -4.53
N ASP A 164 -8.05 3.78 -4.62
CA ASP A 164 -6.80 4.51 -4.84
C ASP A 164 -5.84 4.39 -3.64
N ARG A 165 -6.38 4.17 -2.44
CA ARG A 165 -5.64 3.99 -1.19
C ARG A 165 -5.82 2.56 -0.66
N ALA A 166 -4.76 2.00 -0.13
CA ALA A 166 -4.81 0.77 0.65
C ALA A 166 -5.45 1.03 2.02
N PHE A 167 -5.92 -0.05 2.66
CA PHE A 167 -6.22 0.00 4.08
C PHE A 167 -4.92 0.18 4.87
N LYS A 168 -4.97 0.99 5.93
CA LYS A 168 -3.89 1.08 6.93
C LYS A 168 -4.32 0.37 8.20
N ILE A 169 -3.61 -0.67 8.59
CA ILE A 169 -3.97 -1.52 9.72
C ILE A 169 -3.01 -1.19 10.86
N TYR A 170 -3.53 -0.70 11.97
CA TYR A 170 -2.74 -0.32 13.12
C TYR A 170 -2.62 -1.49 14.07
N THR A 171 -1.38 -1.87 14.34
CA THR A 171 -1.00 -3.01 15.16
C THR A 171 -0.18 -2.58 16.35
N GLU A 172 -0.13 -3.43 17.36
CA GLU A 172 0.79 -3.33 18.50
C GLU A 172 1.40 -4.71 18.71
N ASP A 173 2.71 -4.77 18.93
CA ASP A 173 3.40 -5.99 19.31
C ASP A 173 4.22 -5.78 20.59
N PHE A 174 4.47 -6.88 21.30
CA PHE A 174 5.33 -6.90 22.47
C PHE A 174 5.78 -8.33 22.79
N LEU A 175 6.83 -8.41 23.61
CA LEU A 175 7.47 -9.66 24.02
C LEU A 175 7.21 -9.96 25.50
N VAL A 176 6.43 -11.02 25.75
CA VAL A 176 6.19 -11.56 27.09
C VAL A 176 7.33 -12.48 27.50
N ASP A 177 7.65 -13.49 26.68
CA ASP A 177 8.73 -14.45 26.93
C ASP A 177 10.00 -14.08 26.14
N PRO A 178 11.12 -13.69 26.81
CA PRO A 178 12.38 -13.36 26.14
C PRO A 178 12.98 -14.47 25.28
N ALA A 179 12.58 -15.74 25.50
CA ALA A 179 13.06 -16.86 24.70
C ALA A 179 12.46 -16.88 23.28
N LYS A 180 11.44 -16.05 23.00
CA LYS A 180 10.64 -16.06 21.77
C LYS A 180 11.04 -14.99 20.73
N GLY A 181 12.25 -14.45 20.84
CA GLY A 181 12.77 -13.48 19.86
C GLY A 181 12.26 -12.06 20.10
N ASP A 182 11.76 -11.39 19.05
CA ASP A 182 11.48 -9.94 19.07
C ASP A 182 10.10 -9.61 19.65
N TYR A 183 9.10 -10.44 19.34
CA TYR A 183 7.75 -10.35 19.88
C TYR A 183 7.11 -11.74 19.89
N ASP A 184 6.20 -11.97 20.83
CA ASP A 184 5.42 -13.21 20.92
C ASP A 184 3.91 -12.95 20.99
N THR A 185 3.51 -11.67 20.91
CA THR A 185 2.13 -11.22 21.01
C THR A 185 1.92 -10.05 20.06
N VAL A 186 0.83 -10.08 19.28
CA VAL A 186 0.45 -9.03 18.34
C VAL A 186 -1.05 -8.75 18.46
N GLY A 187 -1.43 -7.48 18.54
CA GLY A 187 -2.81 -7.03 18.43
C GLY A 187 -3.05 -6.25 17.14
N ILE A 188 -4.10 -6.61 16.39
CA ILE A 188 -4.69 -5.73 15.37
C ILE A 188 -5.75 -4.88 16.07
N LEU A 189 -5.45 -3.59 16.21
CA LEU A 189 -6.27 -2.69 17.00
C LEU A 189 -7.42 -2.11 16.17
N TYR A 190 -7.07 -1.45 15.07
CA TYR A 190 -8.04 -0.78 14.20
C TYR A 190 -7.47 -0.65 12.78
N THR A 191 -8.34 -0.34 11.82
CA THR A 191 -7.95 0.02 10.46
C THR A 191 -8.46 1.42 10.10
N ILE A 192 -7.72 2.11 9.24
CA ILE A 192 -8.21 3.24 8.46
C ILE A 192 -8.52 2.70 7.06
N THR A 193 -9.79 2.72 6.69
CA THR A 193 -10.27 2.25 5.39
C THR A 193 -9.81 3.17 4.26
N PRO A 194 -9.93 2.74 2.98
CA PRO A 194 -9.69 3.62 1.85
C PRO A 194 -10.58 4.87 1.82
N SER A 195 -11.77 4.81 2.42
CA SER A 195 -12.69 5.95 2.61
C SER A 195 -12.32 6.86 3.79
N MET A 196 -11.18 6.62 4.45
CA MET A 196 -10.68 7.37 5.61
C MET A 196 -11.48 7.16 6.90
N GLU A 197 -12.26 6.08 6.99
CA GLU A 197 -12.98 5.73 8.20
C GLU A 197 -12.10 4.91 9.14
N LYS A 198 -12.16 5.22 10.44
CA LYS A 198 -11.48 4.44 11.47
C LYS A 198 -12.42 3.37 12.02
N VAL A 199 -12.07 2.10 11.83
CA VAL A 199 -12.89 0.95 12.25
C VAL A 199 -12.08 0.08 13.21
N ALA A 200 -12.65 -0.22 14.38
CA ALA A 200 -12.03 -1.12 15.35
C ALA A 200 -12.02 -2.56 14.85
N ILE A 201 -10.91 -3.27 15.08
CA ILE A 201 -10.76 -4.68 14.70
C ILE A 201 -10.65 -5.54 15.96
N ASN A 202 -9.78 -5.14 16.91
CA ASN A 202 -9.59 -5.78 18.21
C ASN A 202 -9.44 -7.31 18.13
N ARG A 203 -8.55 -7.78 17.25
CA ARG A 203 -8.15 -9.20 17.18
C ARG A 203 -6.72 -9.35 17.68
N TYR A 204 -6.48 -10.34 18.53
CA TYR A 204 -5.23 -10.48 19.25
C TYR A 204 -4.65 -11.87 19.06
N PHE A 205 -3.33 -11.96 19.00
CA PHE A 205 -2.65 -13.19 18.65
C PHE A 205 -1.44 -13.39 19.54
N LYS A 206 -1.13 -14.65 19.85
CA LYS A 206 0.12 -15.07 20.48
C LYS A 206 0.83 -16.11 19.63
N GLU A 207 2.14 -16.20 19.80
CA GLU A 207 2.94 -17.25 19.19
C GLU A 207 2.58 -18.63 19.75
N ALA A 208 2.37 -19.57 18.82
CA ALA A 208 2.05 -20.97 19.02
C ALA A 208 2.96 -21.84 18.14
N PRO A 209 3.07 -23.16 18.38
CA PRO A 209 3.98 -24.04 17.62
C PRO A 209 3.81 -23.99 16.09
N ASN A 210 2.59 -23.70 15.61
CA ASN A 210 2.25 -23.66 14.19
C ASN A 210 1.96 -22.23 13.70
N GLY A 211 2.59 -21.21 14.29
CA GLY A 211 2.43 -19.80 13.91
C GLY A 211 1.73 -18.97 14.97
N LEU A 212 0.69 -18.24 14.60
CA LEU A 212 -0.06 -17.37 15.51
C LEU A 212 -1.41 -17.99 15.87
N ALA A 213 -1.72 -18.03 17.16
CA ALA A 213 -3.03 -18.43 17.67
C ALA A 213 -3.79 -17.20 18.16
N GLU A 214 -5.05 -17.07 17.75
CA GLU A 214 -5.92 -16.00 18.23
C GLU A 214 -6.25 -16.18 19.72
N ILE A 215 -6.24 -15.08 20.46
CA ILE A 215 -6.56 -15.00 21.88
C ILE A 215 -7.60 -13.91 22.12
N ASP A 216 -8.29 -13.99 23.25
CA ASP A 216 -9.24 -12.95 23.63
C ASP A 216 -8.54 -11.69 24.18
N GLU A 217 -9.33 -10.62 24.32
CA GLU A 217 -8.84 -9.34 24.83
C GLU A 217 -8.34 -9.43 26.29
N THR A 218 -8.91 -10.34 27.08
CA THR A 218 -8.51 -10.52 28.49
C THR A 218 -7.10 -11.06 28.56
N GLU A 219 -6.82 -12.15 27.84
CA GLU A 219 -5.49 -12.73 27.76
C GLU A 219 -4.49 -11.72 27.16
N TYR A 220 -4.88 -10.99 26.12
CA TYR A 220 -4.02 -9.94 25.55
C TYR A 220 -3.60 -8.88 26.57
N LYS A 221 -4.55 -8.40 27.38
CA LYS A 221 -4.29 -7.41 28.44
C LYS A 221 -3.39 -7.99 29.53
N GLU A 222 -3.64 -9.22 29.98
CA GLU A 222 -2.79 -9.90 30.96
C GLU A 222 -1.35 -10.04 30.47
N ARG A 223 -1.18 -10.49 29.22
CA ARG A 223 0.12 -10.59 28.55
C ARG A 223 0.82 -9.24 28.46
N LYS A 224 0.07 -8.17 28.13
CA LYS A 224 0.61 -6.81 28.04
C LYS A 224 1.13 -6.31 29.40
N GLU A 225 0.39 -6.56 30.48
CA GLU A 225 0.84 -6.18 31.82
C GLU A 225 2.06 -6.99 32.28
N ALA A 226 2.11 -8.29 31.96
CA ALA A 226 3.28 -9.12 32.22
C ALA A 226 4.54 -8.61 31.49
N ALA A 227 4.41 -8.24 30.21
CA ALA A 227 5.50 -7.66 29.43
C ALA A 227 5.99 -6.33 30.04
N LYS A 228 5.08 -5.44 30.45
CA LYS A 228 5.44 -4.19 31.14
C LYS A 228 6.18 -4.44 32.45
N ALA A 229 5.67 -5.36 33.29
CA ALA A 229 6.30 -5.70 34.58
C ALA A 229 7.73 -6.21 34.39
N ARG A 230 7.97 -7.05 33.38
CA ARG A 230 9.31 -7.52 33.00
C ARG A 230 10.25 -6.37 32.61
N MET A 231 9.77 -5.43 31.78
CA MET A 231 10.59 -4.28 31.36
C MET A 231 10.96 -3.39 32.56
N VAL A 232 10.04 -3.19 33.50
CA VAL A 232 10.31 -2.44 34.74
C VAL A 232 11.37 -3.15 35.61
N ALA A 233 11.25 -4.46 35.82
CA ALA A 233 12.22 -5.23 36.59
C ALA A 233 13.63 -5.21 35.95
N THR A 234 13.70 -5.24 34.62
CA THR A 234 14.95 -5.19 33.86
C THR A 234 15.62 -3.81 33.93
N ASN A 235 14.82 -2.74 33.89
CA ASN A 235 15.32 -1.36 33.92
C ASN A 235 15.63 -0.84 35.34
N GLY A 236 14.96 -1.36 36.37
CA GLY A 236 15.22 -1.03 37.78
C GLY A 236 16.43 -1.74 38.39
N SER A 237 17.08 -2.64 37.64
CA SER A 237 18.27 -3.39 38.05
C SER A 237 19.58 -2.81 37.49
N LYS A 238 19.56 -1.58 36.97
CA LYS A 238 20.73 -0.83 36.47
C LYS A 238 21.04 0.38 37.34
#